data_AF-A0A831SZC0-F1
#
_entry.id   AF-A0A831SZC0-F1
#
_cell.length_a   1.000
_cell.length_b   1.000
_cell.length_c   1.000
_cell.angle_alpha   90.00
_cell.angle_beta   90.00
_cell.angle_gamma   90.00
#
_symmetry.space_group_name_H-M   'P 1'
#
loop_
_entity.id
_entity.type
_entity.pdbx_description
1 polymer ?
#
loop_
_entity_poly.entity_id
_entity_poly.type
_entity_poly.pdbx_seq_one_letter_code
_entity_poly.pdbx_strand_id
1 'polypeptide(L)'
;MSADLYIKIPDGSDKRSDISIFCREPEETDTAVIQAPDAIIEVISRGYEAKDSRVGAPFLHLGQGVQGVIVYDPYADRVHCYSAGSKIERQSPAALVLKCGCQVTV
;
A
#
# COMPACT_ATOMS: atom_id res chain seq x y z
N MET A 1 -20.96 4.51 5.99
CA MET A 1 -19.88 5.49 6.17
C MET A 1 -18.58 4.72 6.09
N SER A 2 -17.66 5.10 5.20
CA SER A 2 -16.32 4.49 5.17
C SER A 2 -15.52 5.08 6.32
N ALA A 3 -15.00 4.26 7.22
CA ALA A 3 -14.12 4.69 8.29
C ALA A 3 -12.66 4.57 7.82
N ASP A 4 -11.82 5.54 8.16
CA ASP A 4 -10.38 5.46 7.89
C ASP A 4 -9.76 4.35 8.75
N LEU A 5 -8.94 3.50 8.13
CA LEU A 5 -8.19 2.46 8.84
C LEU A 5 -6.77 2.94 9.15
N TYR A 6 -6.40 2.88 10.43
CA TYR A 6 -5.02 3.12 10.88
C TYR A 6 -4.34 1.80 11.18
N ILE A 7 -3.06 1.69 10.80
CA ILE A 7 -2.20 0.55 11.06
C ILE A 7 -1.07 0.99 11.99
N LYS A 8 -0.94 0.31 13.13
CA LYS A 8 0.17 0.50 14.06
C LYS A 8 1.38 -0.27 13.55
N ILE A 9 2.44 0.43 13.21
CA ILE A 9 3.66 -0.19 12.71
C ILE A 9 4.66 -0.43 13.84
N PRO A 10 5.65 -1.35 13.68
CA PRO A 10 6.55 -1.76 14.76
C PRO A 10 7.39 -0.62 15.38
N ASP A 11 7.55 0.51 14.68
CA ASP A 11 8.22 1.70 15.21
C ASP A 11 7.34 2.52 16.19
N GLY A 12 6.09 2.08 16.42
CA GLY A 12 5.13 2.69 17.33
C GLY A 12 4.26 3.77 16.71
N SER A 13 4.51 4.17 15.46
CA SER A 13 3.70 5.17 14.77
C SER A 13 2.45 4.57 14.11
N ASP A 14 1.44 5.41 13.93
CA ASP A 14 0.22 5.07 13.20
C ASP A 14 0.36 5.52 11.75
N LYS A 15 0.06 4.61 10.82
CA LYS A 15 0.08 4.87 9.38
C LYS A 15 -1.30 4.67 8.79
N ARG A 16 -1.60 5.48 7.78
CA ARG A 16 -2.83 5.39 6.98
C ARG A 16 -2.41 5.31 5.52
N SER A 17 -2.80 4.23 4.87
CA SER A 17 -2.73 4.08 3.41
C SER A 17 -4.06 4.48 2.79
N ASP A 18 -4.07 4.83 1.50
CA ASP A 18 -5.34 5.03 0.78
C ASP A 18 -6.17 3.74 0.72
N ILE A 19 -5.54 2.60 0.42
CA ILE A 19 -6.19 1.29 0.41
C ILE A 19 -5.28 0.24 1.04
N SER A 20 -5.78 -0.45 2.07
CA SER A 20 -5.14 -1.64 2.65
C SER A 20 -5.92 -2.89 2.30
N ILE A 21 -5.21 -3.95 1.90
CA ILE A 21 -5.78 -5.24 1.50
C ILE A 21 -5.33 -6.29 2.49
N PHE A 22 -6.30 -6.92 3.15
CA PHE A 22 -6.08 -8.06 4.03
C PHE A 22 -6.76 -9.30 3.44
N CYS A 23 -6.00 -10.38 3.25
CA CYS A 23 -6.49 -11.67 2.78
C CYS A 23 -7.18 -12.48 3.91
N ARG A 24 -7.09 -11.98 5.15
CA ARG A 24 -7.87 -12.43 6.32
C ARG A 24 -8.45 -11.21 7.01
N GLU A 25 -9.61 -11.35 7.64
CA GLU A 25 -10.19 -10.24 8.42
C GLU A 25 -9.21 -9.84 9.56
N PRO A 26 -8.79 -8.56 9.63
CA PRO A 26 -7.94 -8.11 10.72
C PRO A 26 -8.77 -8.05 12.01
N GLU A 27 -8.10 -8.22 13.16
CA GLU A 27 -8.76 -8.02 14.44
C GLU A 27 -9.15 -6.55 14.59
N GLU A 28 -10.43 -6.31 14.88
CA GLU A 28 -10.92 -4.98 15.22
C GLU A 28 -10.32 -4.55 16.57
N THR A 29 -9.85 -3.31 16.63
CA THR A 29 -9.33 -2.71 17.86
C THR A 29 -9.96 -1.33 18.04
N ASP A 30 -9.98 -0.82 19.27
CA ASP A 30 -10.49 0.53 19.55
C ASP A 30 -9.62 1.65 18.93
N THR A 31 -8.46 1.33 18.36
CA THR A 31 -7.49 2.30 17.84
C THR A 31 -6.99 1.93 16.45
N ALA A 32 -5.76 1.41 16.32
CA ALA A 32 -5.13 1.06 15.06
C ALA A 32 -4.90 -0.45 14.99
N VAL A 33 -5.16 -1.03 13.82
CA VAL A 33 -4.90 -2.44 13.55
C VAL A 33 -3.40 -2.70 13.64
N ILE A 34 -3.01 -3.72 14.39
CA ILE A 34 -1.59 -4.09 14.57
C ILE A 34 -1.15 -5.05 13.45
N GLN A 35 -2.10 -5.77 12.85
CA GLN A 35 -1.82 -6.68 11.75
C GLN A 35 -1.36 -5.91 10.51
N ALA A 36 -0.23 -6.31 9.92
CA ALA A 36 0.20 -5.77 8.64
C ALA A 36 -0.72 -6.27 7.52
N PRO A 37 -1.13 -5.41 6.57
CA PRO A 37 -1.88 -5.82 5.40
C PRO A 37 -1.02 -6.67 4.47
N ASP A 38 -1.65 -7.54 3.69
CA ASP A 38 -0.97 -8.35 2.67
C ASP A 38 -0.47 -7.48 1.51
N ALA A 39 -1.23 -6.45 1.15
CA ALA A 39 -0.81 -5.43 0.20
C ALA A 39 -1.43 -4.07 0.53
N ILE A 40 -0.81 -3.01 0.05
CA ILE A 40 -1.37 -1.65 0.08
C ILE A 40 -1.36 -1.02 -1.31
N ILE A 41 -2.28 -0.10 -1.55
CA ILE A 41 -2.33 0.76 -2.72
C ILE A 41 -2.32 2.22 -2.24
N GLU A 42 -1.40 3.00 -2.79
CA GLU A 42 -1.30 4.45 -2.57
C GLU A 42 -1.53 5.20 -3.88
N VAL A 43 -2.23 6.33 -3.83
CA VAL A 43 -2.45 7.20 -4.98
C VAL A 43 -1.65 8.48 -4.80
N ILE A 44 -0.77 8.78 -5.75
CA ILE A 44 0.03 10.00 -5.70
C ILE A 44 -0.90 11.21 -5.74
N SER A 45 -0.72 12.11 -4.77
CA SER A 45 -1.44 13.37 -4.69
C SER A 45 -0.55 14.57 -5.06
N ARG A 46 -1.14 15.57 -5.72
CA ARG A 46 -0.44 16.80 -6.14
C ARG A 46 0.21 17.50 -4.95
N GLY A 47 1.49 17.87 -5.08
CA GLY A 47 2.24 18.57 -4.04
C GLY A 47 2.88 17.66 -2.97
N TYR A 48 2.63 16.35 -3.04
CA TYR A 48 3.29 15.33 -2.19
C TYR A 48 4.25 14.45 -2.99
N GLU A 49 4.64 14.88 -4.19
CA GLU A 49 5.50 14.12 -5.09
C GLU A 49 6.81 13.74 -4.37
N ALA A 50 7.40 14.61 -3.54
CA ALA A 50 8.64 14.30 -2.81
C ALA A 50 8.48 13.30 -1.66
N LYS A 51 7.25 13.09 -1.13
CA LYS A 51 6.94 12.15 -0.03
C LYS A 51 6.54 10.77 -0.58
N ASP A 52 5.89 10.75 -1.75
CA ASP A 52 5.44 9.54 -2.44
C ASP A 52 6.46 9.00 -3.47
N SER A 53 7.22 9.87 -4.14
CA SER A 53 8.27 9.47 -5.12
C SER A 53 9.60 9.08 -4.49
N ARG A 54 9.88 9.57 -3.27
CA ARG A 54 10.97 9.01 -2.46
C ARG A 54 10.43 7.73 -1.87
N VAL A 55 10.88 6.60 -2.41
CA VAL A 55 11.53 5.44 -1.76
C VAL A 55 11.30 5.18 -0.25
N GLY A 56 10.86 6.11 0.58
CA GLY A 56 10.52 5.91 1.99
C GLY A 56 9.17 5.22 2.23
N ALA A 57 8.05 5.71 1.66
CA ALA A 57 6.72 5.20 2.04
C ALA A 57 6.49 3.73 1.61
N PRO A 58 6.74 3.31 0.36
CA PRO A 58 6.58 1.90 -0.03
C PRO A 58 7.56 0.94 0.66
N PHE A 59 8.80 1.38 0.92
CA PHE A 59 9.82 0.51 1.51
C PHE A 59 9.68 0.39 3.03
N LEU A 60 9.14 1.42 3.72
CA LEU A 60 8.78 1.32 5.14
C LEU A 60 7.76 0.20 5.35
N HIS A 61 6.78 0.03 4.46
CA HIS A 61 5.78 -1.03 4.56
C HIS A 61 6.33 -2.43 4.24
N LEU A 62 7.19 -2.57 3.21
CA LEU A 62 7.82 -3.86 2.87
C LEU A 62 8.70 -4.41 4.01
N GLY A 63 9.36 -3.52 4.77
CA GLY A 63 10.14 -3.90 5.96
C GLY A 63 9.29 -4.26 7.18
N GLN A 64 7.97 -4.07 7.12
CA GLN A 64 7.04 -4.23 8.25
C GLN A 64 6.05 -5.38 8.05
N GLY A 65 6.28 -6.23 7.04
CA GLY A 65 5.49 -7.43 6.78
C GLY A 65 4.49 -7.31 5.62
N VAL A 66 4.38 -6.14 5.00
CA VAL A 66 3.55 -5.98 3.78
C VAL A 66 4.26 -6.67 2.61
N GLN A 67 3.53 -7.50 1.86
CA GLN A 67 4.13 -8.35 0.84
C GLN A 67 4.23 -7.67 -0.54
N GLY A 68 3.40 -6.66 -0.78
CA GLY A 68 3.40 -5.87 -2.00
C GLY A 68 2.86 -4.46 -1.78
N VAL A 69 3.48 -3.48 -2.44
CA VAL A 69 3.02 -2.09 -2.44
C VAL A 69 2.77 -1.67 -3.87
N ILE A 70 1.59 -1.12 -4.15
CA ILE A 70 1.21 -0.58 -5.44
C ILE A 70 1.08 0.93 -5.29
N VAL A 71 1.74 1.69 -6.17
CA VAL A 71 1.62 3.15 -6.20
C VAL A 71 1.06 3.54 -7.55
N TYR A 72 -0.09 4.21 -7.56
CA TYR A 72 -0.71 4.75 -8.77
C TYR A 72 -0.38 6.23 -8.91
N ASP A 73 0.21 6.61 -10.04
CA ASP A 73 0.42 8.00 -10.44
C ASP A 73 -0.69 8.40 -11.44
N PRO A 74 -1.71 9.15 -10.99
CA PRO A 74 -2.79 9.61 -11.87
C PRO A 74 -2.35 10.70 -12.86
N TYR A 75 -1.19 11.32 -12.66
CA TYR A 75 -0.68 12.37 -13.56
C TYR A 75 0.09 11.79 -14.74
N ALA A 76 0.74 10.64 -14.53
CA ALA A 76 1.44 9.90 -15.57
C ALA A 76 0.65 8.68 -16.09
N ASP A 77 -0.48 8.35 -15.46
CA ASP A 77 -1.28 7.15 -15.73
C ASP A 77 -0.46 5.85 -15.58
N ARG A 78 0.40 5.83 -14.55
CA ARG A 78 1.38 4.76 -14.32
C ARG A 78 1.16 4.08 -12.99
N VAL A 79 1.44 2.78 -12.97
CA VAL A 79 1.37 1.94 -11.78
C VAL A 79 2.76 1.38 -11.47
N HIS A 80 3.27 1.66 -10.28
CA HIS A 80 4.52 1.11 -9.77
C HIS A 80 4.23 0.03 -8.74
N CYS A 81 4.66 -1.19 -9.04
CA CYS A 81 4.51 -2.35 -8.16
C CYS A 81 5.85 -2.64 -7.49
N TYR A 82 5.86 -2.65 -6.16
CA TYR A 82 7.02 -2.97 -5.34
C TYR A 82 6.77 -4.28 -4.59
N SER A 83 7.77 -5.17 -4.59
CA SER A 83 7.81 -6.35 -3.74
C SER A 83 9.24 -6.60 -3.25
N ALA A 84 9.45 -7.57 -2.36
CA ALA A 84 10.78 -7.89 -1.84
C ALA A 84 11.84 -8.02 -2.95
N GLY A 85 12.68 -7.00 -3.10
CA GLY A 85 13.76 -6.95 -4.09
C GLY A 85 13.34 -6.67 -5.55
N SER A 86 12.06 -6.42 -5.84
CA SER A 86 11.61 -6.14 -7.20
C SER A 86 10.76 -4.88 -7.30
N LYS A 87 10.95 -4.16 -8.41
CA LYS A 87 10.14 -3.01 -8.82
C LYS A 87 9.72 -3.22 -10.26
N ILE A 88 8.43 -3.11 -10.52
CA ILE A 88 7.85 -3.25 -11.86
C ILE A 88 6.97 -2.04 -12.14
N GLU A 89 6.98 -1.57 -13.38
CA GLU A 89 6.12 -0.49 -13.86
C GLU A 89 5.14 -0.98 -14.92
N ARG A 90 3.92 -0.43 -14.91
CA ARG A 90 2.83 -0.71 -15.85
C ARG A 90 2.07 0.57 -16.20
N GLN A 91 1.40 0.57 -17.34
CA GLN A 91 0.39 1.57 -17.70
C GLN A 91 -0.94 1.18 -17.04
N SER A 92 -1.68 2.13 -16.46
CA SER A 92 -3.05 1.90 -15.99
C SER A 92 -4.02 1.85 -17.20
N PRO A 93 -5.13 1.06 -17.15
CA PRO A 93 -5.45 0.08 -16.13
C PRO A 93 -4.59 -1.19 -16.24
N ALA A 94 -4.03 -1.62 -15.12
CA ALA A 94 -3.21 -2.83 -15.01
C ALA A 94 -3.88 -3.87 -14.09
N ALA A 95 -4.13 -5.07 -14.63
CA ALA A 95 -4.52 -6.21 -13.81
C ALA A 95 -3.28 -6.82 -13.12
N LEU A 96 -3.29 -6.84 -11.79
CA LEU A 96 -2.19 -7.30 -10.96
C LEU A 96 -2.64 -8.44 -10.06
N VAL A 97 -1.80 -9.47 -9.96
CA VAL A 97 -1.98 -10.58 -9.03
C VAL A 97 -1.07 -10.35 -7.83
N LEU A 98 -1.66 -10.22 -6.65
CA LEU A 98 -0.96 -10.05 -5.38
C LEU A 98 -0.35 -11.38 -4.92
N LYS A 99 0.67 -11.32 -4.06
CA LYS A 99 1.29 -12.53 -3.49
C LYS A 99 0.31 -13.41 -2.72
N CYS A 100 -0.71 -12.83 -2.09
CA CYS A 100 -1.76 -13.59 -1.40
C CYS A 100 -2.82 -14.19 -2.36
N GLY A 101 -2.65 -14.06 -3.68
CA GLY A 101 -3.53 -14.65 -4.70
C GLY A 101 -4.71 -13.77 -5.12
N CYS A 102 -4.98 -12.68 -4.40
CA CYS A 102 -5.96 -11.67 -4.80
C CYS A 102 -5.59 -10.98 -6.11
N GLN A 103 -6.61 -10.55 -6.86
CA GLN A 103 -6.44 -9.76 -8.08
C GLN A 103 -6.97 -8.35 -7.87
N VAL A 104 -6.21 -7.36 -8.31
CA VAL A 104 -6.61 -5.94 -8.31
C VAL A 104 -6.43 -5.36 -9.70
N THR A 105 -7.27 -4.38 -10.05
CA THR A 105 -7.08 -3.56 -11.25
C THR A 105 -6.90 -2.13 -10.80
N VAL A 106 -5.79 -1.53 -11.20
CA VAL A 106 -5.36 -0.18 -10.81
C VAL A 106 -5.07 0.62 -12.06
#